data_AF-A0A933T8I0-F1
#
_entry.id   AF-A0A933T8I0-F1
#
_cell.length_a   1.000
_cell.length_b   1.000
_cell.length_c   1.000
_cell.angle_alpha   90.00
_cell.angle_beta   90.00
_cell.angle_gamma   90.00
#
_symmetry.space_group_name_H-M   'P 1'
#
loop_
_entity.id
_entity.type
_entity.pdbx_description
1 polymer ?
#
loop_
_entity_poly.entity_id
_entity_poly.type
_entity_poly.pdbx_seq_one_letter_code
_entity_poly.pdbx_strand_id
1 'polypeptide(L)'
;MKKGVLWRIVLIALTVVIAVVFFLPNTPLFQGMPGWWKKTMPNKGIVMGLDLQGGLHLVFEVEGEKAVEIATERIASSLSGVLEKKKIHASVKKDGMFVVVTPSNMDAKSIDIRKAIEEAYPILTLADAKDALKYKISEKEKQRIKDTATDQVLEVIRNRIDQFGVAEPTIHRQAENEIVVQLPGVKDPKRAVEIIGKTAQLAFKIVDDESPLAAEMPPSIMPEEETQLLDKFKNRIPEGDEILFQRVVNKETGVVTKKPVLLKKETLLTGDLLTEARVSIDERFSEPYVSIKFSSAGAKIFEDITAQNVKKRLAIILDNNVYSAPVIQERISGGDAQITGSFAMEEAKDLAIVLRAGALPAPVKTLQNVTVGPSLGRDSIEAGKMAGIAGTILVVIFMIFYYRLSGVI
;
A
#
# COMPACT_ATOMS: atom_id res chain seq x y z
N MET A 1 24.89 -64.81 15.08
CA MET A 1 23.95 -63.76 15.53
C MET A 1 24.56 -62.34 15.68
N LYS A 2 25.80 -62.05 15.24
CA LYS A 2 26.44 -60.71 15.44
C LYS A 2 26.30 -59.71 14.27
N LYS A 3 25.87 -60.14 13.08
CA LYS A 3 25.80 -59.27 11.88
C LYS A 3 24.66 -58.23 11.92
N GLY A 4 23.60 -58.45 12.70
CA GLY A 4 22.48 -57.50 12.83
C GLY A 4 22.74 -56.31 13.76
N VAL A 5 23.67 -56.43 14.71
CA VAL A 5 23.96 -55.36 15.68
C VAL A 5 24.89 -54.31 15.09
N LEU A 6 25.90 -54.74 14.32
CA LEU A 6 26.91 -53.85 13.75
C LEU A 6 26.30 -52.87 12.73
N TRP A 7 25.36 -53.34 11.90
CA TRP A 7 24.63 -52.49 10.96
C TRP A 7 23.78 -51.43 11.66
N ARG A 8 23.14 -51.77 12.79
CA ARG A 8 22.36 -50.81 13.58
C ARG A 8 23.25 -49.72 14.19
N ILE A 9 24.42 -50.09 14.70
CA ILE A 9 25.40 -49.13 15.23
C ILE A 9 25.87 -48.18 14.12
N VAL A 10 26.17 -48.71 12.92
CA VAL A 10 26.55 -47.90 11.75
C VAL A 10 25.43 -46.95 11.35
N LEU A 11 24.17 -47.40 11.36
CA LEU A 11 23.01 -46.57 11.03
C LEU A 11 22.79 -45.46 12.06
N ILE A 12 22.92 -45.77 13.36
CA ILE A 12 22.84 -44.78 14.45
C ILE A 12 23.96 -43.74 14.29
N ALA A 13 25.21 -44.19 14.11
CA ALA A 13 26.35 -43.30 13.93
C ALA A 13 26.18 -42.39 12.70
N LEU A 14 25.72 -42.95 11.57
CA LEU A 14 25.42 -42.17 10.37
C LEU A 14 24.32 -41.14 10.62
N THR A 15 23.24 -41.53 11.32
CA THR A 15 22.15 -40.62 11.67
C THR A 15 22.62 -39.48 12.56
N VAL A 16 23.46 -39.78 13.56
CA VAL A 16 24.05 -38.76 14.43
C VAL A 16 24.95 -37.81 13.65
N VAL A 17 25.80 -38.33 12.76
CA VAL A 17 26.65 -37.50 11.89
C VAL A 17 25.80 -36.59 11.01
N ILE A 18 24.75 -37.13 10.38
CA ILE A 18 23.81 -36.35 9.57
C ILE A 18 23.14 -35.25 10.43
N ALA A 19 22.63 -35.60 11.62
CA ALA A 19 22.00 -34.64 12.53
C ALA A 19 22.96 -33.50 12.92
N VAL A 20 24.23 -33.81 13.24
CA VAL A 20 25.26 -32.81 13.54
C VAL A 20 25.53 -31.92 12.33
N VAL A 21 25.63 -32.51 11.13
CA VAL A 21 25.86 -31.78 9.87
C VAL A 21 24.72 -30.80 9.57
N PHE A 22 23.46 -31.19 9.79
CA PHE A 22 22.29 -30.31 9.61
C PHE A 22 22.12 -29.30 10.76
N PHE A 23 22.64 -29.58 11.95
CA PHE A 23 22.59 -28.66 13.09
C PHE A 23 23.71 -27.60 13.06
N LEU A 24 24.86 -27.92 12.46
CA LEU A 24 26.04 -27.05 12.34
C LEU A 24 25.73 -25.61 11.87
N PRO A 25 24.86 -25.36 10.87
CA PRO A 25 24.46 -24.01 10.46
C PRO A 25 23.86 -23.12 11.56
N ASN A 26 23.28 -23.72 12.62
CA ASN A 26 22.71 -22.99 13.76
C ASN A 26 23.74 -22.57 14.81
N THR A 27 24.99 -22.97 14.63
CA THR A 27 26.05 -22.76 15.63
C THR A 27 27.05 -21.70 15.17
N PRO A 28 27.71 -20.99 16.10
CA PRO A 28 28.78 -20.04 15.76
C PRO A 28 29.93 -20.67 14.95
N LEU A 29 30.09 -22.01 15.03
CA LEU A 29 31.09 -22.78 14.30
C LEU A 29 30.89 -22.75 12.78
N PHE A 30 29.67 -22.47 12.29
CA PHE A 30 29.39 -22.34 10.86
C PHE A 30 30.20 -21.22 10.20
N GLN A 31 30.47 -20.13 10.94
CA GLN A 31 31.28 -19.01 10.44
C GLN A 31 32.74 -19.41 10.17
N GLY A 32 33.26 -20.45 10.82
CA GLY A 32 34.60 -20.98 10.61
C GLY A 32 34.72 -22.05 9.51
N MET A 33 33.61 -22.48 8.89
CA MET A 33 33.64 -23.61 7.94
C MET A 33 34.18 -23.25 6.55
N PRO A 34 34.76 -24.22 5.82
CA PRO A 34 35.25 -24.02 4.45
C PRO A 34 34.20 -23.42 3.51
N GLY A 35 34.64 -22.60 2.55
CA GLY A 35 33.74 -21.87 1.65
C GLY A 35 32.83 -22.75 0.79
N TRP A 36 33.27 -23.96 0.44
CA TRP A 36 32.45 -24.94 -0.28
C TRP A 36 31.24 -25.39 0.54
N TRP A 37 31.43 -25.59 1.85
CA TRP A 37 30.39 -26.04 2.77
C TRP A 37 29.33 -24.96 2.99
N LYS A 38 29.74 -23.70 3.10
CA LYS A 38 28.84 -22.54 3.25
C LYS A 38 27.97 -22.29 2.02
N LYS A 39 28.43 -22.70 0.83
CA LYS A 39 27.69 -22.54 -0.43
C LYS A 39 26.67 -23.67 -0.66
N THR A 40 26.97 -24.88 -0.19
CA THR A 40 26.11 -26.07 -0.40
C THR A 40 25.11 -26.32 0.73
N MET A 41 25.40 -25.89 1.96
CA MET A 41 24.49 -26.07 3.10
C MET A 41 23.53 -24.88 3.26
N PRO A 42 22.32 -25.11 3.81
CA PRO A 42 21.43 -24.04 4.22
C PRO A 42 22.17 -23.08 5.16
N ASN A 43 22.20 -21.80 4.80
CA ASN A 43 22.85 -20.74 5.58
C ASN A 43 21.87 -20.00 6.51
N LYS A 44 20.57 -20.31 6.41
CA LYS A 44 19.53 -19.82 7.29
C LYS A 44 19.40 -20.80 8.45
N GLY A 45 19.75 -20.35 9.65
CA GLY A 45 19.49 -21.11 10.86
C GLY A 45 18.00 -21.14 11.22
N ILE A 46 17.68 -21.57 12.44
CA ILE A 46 16.31 -21.54 12.98
C ILE A 46 15.76 -20.11 12.90
N VAL A 47 14.63 -19.95 12.21
CA VAL A 47 13.91 -18.68 12.10
C VAL A 47 13.29 -18.36 13.45
N MET A 48 13.57 -17.16 13.97
CA MET A 48 13.04 -16.72 15.25
C MET A 48 11.70 -16.03 15.03
N GLY A 49 10.69 -16.40 15.81
CA GLY A 49 9.42 -15.70 15.82
C GLY A 49 9.55 -14.29 16.39
N LEU A 50 8.48 -13.50 16.28
CA LEU A 50 8.39 -12.14 16.80
C LEU A 50 8.82 -12.03 18.28
N ASP A 51 8.42 -13.00 19.10
CA ASP A 51 8.70 -13.00 20.54
C ASP A 51 10.20 -13.17 20.86
N LEU A 52 10.96 -13.79 19.95
CA LEU A 52 12.38 -14.10 20.14
C LEU A 52 13.28 -13.11 19.39
N GLN A 53 12.86 -12.62 18.23
CA GLN A 53 13.64 -11.68 17.41
C GLN A 53 13.32 -10.22 17.75
N GLY A 54 12.19 -9.97 18.43
CA GLY A 54 11.56 -8.66 18.44
C GLY A 54 11.00 -8.31 17.06
N GLY A 55 10.26 -7.21 16.99
CA GLY A 55 9.67 -6.73 15.74
C GLY A 55 8.34 -6.03 15.95
N LEU A 56 7.46 -6.14 14.97
CA LEU A 56 6.20 -5.41 14.92
C LEU A 56 5.03 -6.36 14.66
N HIS A 57 3.97 -6.21 15.44
CA HIS A 57 2.67 -6.85 15.24
C HIS A 57 1.61 -5.77 15.00
N LEU A 58 1.00 -5.78 13.82
CA LEU A 58 -0.03 -4.85 13.40
C LEU A 58 -1.33 -5.58 13.09
N VAL A 59 -2.43 -4.95 13.45
CA VAL A 59 -3.77 -5.33 12.99
C VAL A 59 -4.38 -4.13 12.30
N PHE A 60 -4.66 -4.27 11.01
CA PHE A 60 -5.33 -3.27 10.19
C PHE A 60 -6.79 -3.66 9.95
N GLU A 61 -7.71 -2.72 10.12
CA GLU A 61 -9.09 -2.83 9.66
C GLU A 61 -9.23 -2.12 8.31
N VAL A 62 -9.69 -2.83 7.29
CA VAL A 62 -10.00 -2.29 5.98
C VAL A 62 -11.35 -1.58 6.05
N GLU A 63 -11.42 -0.31 5.64
CA GLU A 63 -12.67 0.44 5.61
C GLU A 63 -13.56 0.01 4.43
N GLY A 64 -14.21 -1.15 4.56
CA GLY A 64 -15.03 -1.74 3.50
C GLY A 64 -16.18 -0.83 3.02
N GLU A 65 -16.76 -0.02 3.90
CA GLU A 65 -17.78 0.97 3.50
C GLU A 65 -17.21 2.04 2.56
N LYS A 66 -15.95 2.47 2.78
CA LYS A 66 -15.26 3.38 1.87
C LYS A 66 -14.95 2.73 0.54
N ALA A 67 -14.63 1.44 0.51
CA ALA A 67 -14.49 0.69 -0.74
C ALA A 67 -15.78 0.72 -1.58
N VAL A 68 -16.93 0.52 -0.93
CA VAL A 68 -18.25 0.58 -1.57
C VAL A 68 -18.56 2.00 -2.06
N GLU A 69 -18.22 3.02 -1.28
CA GLU A 69 -18.37 4.43 -1.67
C GLU A 69 -17.55 4.76 -2.92
N ILE A 70 -16.28 4.36 -2.97
CA ILE A 70 -15.40 4.55 -4.13
C ILE A 70 -15.91 3.79 -5.36
N ALA A 71 -16.37 2.54 -5.17
CA ALA A 71 -16.97 1.76 -6.25
C ALA A 71 -18.25 2.42 -6.80
N THR A 72 -19.07 2.99 -5.92
CA THR A 72 -20.29 3.73 -6.28
C THR A 72 -19.95 4.96 -7.12
N GLU A 73 -18.89 5.69 -6.75
CA GLU A 73 -18.40 6.85 -7.51
C GLU A 73 -17.94 6.49 -8.92
N ARG A 74 -17.18 5.39 -9.04
CA ARG A 74 -16.73 4.87 -10.32
C ARG A 74 -17.90 4.42 -11.20
N ILE A 75 -18.90 3.76 -10.60
CA ILE A 75 -20.13 3.35 -11.31
C ILE A 75 -20.91 4.59 -11.76
N ALA A 76 -21.07 5.61 -10.91
CA ALA A 76 -21.75 6.85 -11.25
C ALA A 76 -21.08 7.55 -12.45
N SER A 77 -19.75 7.67 -12.42
CA SER A 77 -18.96 8.28 -13.50
C SER A 77 -19.07 7.48 -14.81
N SER A 78 -18.97 6.16 -14.72
CA SER A 78 -19.11 5.27 -15.88
C SER A 78 -20.53 5.28 -16.46
N LEU A 79 -21.54 5.36 -15.59
CA LEU A 79 -22.94 5.44 -15.99
C LEU A 79 -23.24 6.75 -16.71
N SER A 80 -22.68 7.88 -16.27
CA SER A 80 -22.78 9.16 -16.97
C SER A 80 -22.33 9.02 -18.43
N GLY A 81 -21.15 8.43 -18.66
CA GLY A 81 -20.64 8.20 -20.02
C GLY A 81 -21.48 7.22 -20.86
N VAL A 82 -22.11 6.22 -20.24
CA VAL A 82 -23.02 5.30 -20.93
C VAL A 82 -24.31 6.02 -21.37
N LEU A 83 -24.88 6.86 -20.50
CA LEU A 83 -26.09 7.62 -20.80
C LEU A 83 -25.84 8.67 -21.89
N GLU A 84 -24.70 9.35 -21.84
CA GLU A 84 -24.27 10.29 -22.91
C GLU A 84 -24.17 9.59 -24.27
N LYS A 85 -23.52 8.41 -24.34
CA LYS A 85 -23.41 7.62 -25.58
C LYS A 85 -24.78 7.19 -26.12
N LYS A 86 -25.72 6.85 -25.23
CA LYS A 86 -27.11 6.52 -25.60
C LYS A 86 -27.96 7.78 -25.90
N LYS A 87 -27.39 8.99 -25.86
CA LYS A 87 -28.08 10.28 -26.05
C LYS A 87 -29.20 10.51 -25.04
N ILE A 88 -29.05 9.96 -23.83
CA ILE A 88 -29.98 10.12 -22.72
C ILE A 88 -29.46 11.26 -21.84
N HIS A 89 -30.15 12.41 -21.89
CA HIS A 89 -29.83 13.55 -21.04
C HIS A 89 -30.32 13.30 -19.61
N ALA A 90 -29.38 12.95 -18.73
CA ALA A 90 -29.59 12.82 -17.30
C ALA A 90 -28.31 13.22 -16.55
N SER A 91 -28.47 13.92 -15.43
CA SER A 91 -27.35 14.21 -14.52
C SER A 91 -27.16 13.01 -13.60
N VAL A 92 -25.96 12.43 -13.58
CA VAL A 92 -25.59 11.36 -12.65
C VAL A 92 -24.66 11.94 -11.59
N LYS A 93 -25.05 11.86 -10.32
CA LYS A 93 -24.23 12.30 -9.18
C LYS A 93 -24.17 11.21 -8.12
N LYS A 94 -23.04 11.13 -7.40
CA LYS A 94 -22.94 10.32 -6.17
C LYS A 94 -23.55 11.10 -5.01
N ASP A 95 -24.33 10.41 -4.18
CA ASP A 95 -24.80 10.88 -2.87
C ASP A 95 -24.54 9.78 -1.83
N GLY A 96 -23.40 9.86 -1.15
CA GLY A 96 -22.92 8.79 -0.26
C GLY A 96 -22.79 7.45 -0.98
N MET A 97 -23.59 6.46 -0.57
CA MET A 97 -23.66 5.12 -1.18
C MET A 97 -24.70 5.00 -2.31
N PHE A 98 -25.33 6.11 -2.69
CA PHE A 98 -26.35 6.14 -3.73
C PHE A 98 -25.79 6.75 -5.02
N VAL A 99 -26.20 6.16 -6.14
CA VAL A 99 -26.10 6.77 -7.46
C VAL A 99 -27.42 7.48 -7.72
N VAL A 100 -27.41 8.80 -7.77
CA VAL A 100 -28.58 9.63 -8.02
C VAL A 100 -28.60 10.03 -9.49
N VAL A 101 -29.62 9.57 -10.20
CA VAL A 101 -29.85 9.92 -11.60
C VAL A 101 -31.05 10.85 -11.68
N THR A 102 -30.80 12.09 -12.09
CA THR A 102 -31.83 13.12 -12.29
C THR A 102 -32.11 13.27 -13.79
N PRO A 103 -33.27 12.80 -14.29
CA PRO A 103 -33.64 12.95 -15.70
C PRO A 103 -33.91 14.42 -16.05
N SER A 104 -33.60 14.83 -17.29
CA SER A 104 -33.95 16.18 -17.77
C SER A 104 -35.43 16.34 -18.14
N ASN A 105 -36.16 15.25 -18.42
CA ASN A 105 -37.62 15.23 -18.66
C ASN A 105 -38.25 14.03 -17.94
N MET A 106 -39.26 14.29 -17.10
CA MET A 106 -39.71 13.38 -16.04
C MET A 106 -40.73 12.31 -16.49
N ASP A 107 -41.37 12.45 -17.65
CA ASP A 107 -42.62 11.71 -17.92
C ASP A 107 -42.43 10.41 -18.72
N ALA A 108 -41.78 10.44 -19.90
CA ALA A 108 -41.68 9.26 -20.79
C ALA A 108 -40.27 8.63 -20.87
N LYS A 109 -39.21 9.35 -20.46
CA LYS A 109 -37.81 8.88 -20.53
C LYS A 109 -37.32 8.14 -19.28
N SER A 110 -38.11 8.12 -18.20
CA SER A 110 -37.75 7.46 -16.94
C SER A 110 -37.73 5.92 -17.05
N ILE A 111 -38.59 5.34 -17.90
CA ILE A 111 -38.60 3.89 -18.19
C ILE A 111 -37.36 3.49 -19.00
N ASP A 112 -37.01 4.26 -20.03
CA ASP A 112 -35.82 4.00 -20.85
C ASP A 112 -34.53 4.15 -20.03
N ILE A 113 -34.48 5.12 -19.13
CA ILE A 113 -33.36 5.30 -18.18
C ILE A 113 -33.25 4.10 -17.25
N ARG A 114 -34.36 3.65 -16.64
CA ARG A 114 -34.36 2.49 -15.74
C ARG A 114 -33.88 1.24 -16.45
N LYS A 115 -34.43 0.95 -17.63
CA LYS A 115 -34.03 -0.20 -18.45
C LYS A 115 -32.56 -0.12 -18.86
N ALA A 116 -32.08 1.05 -19.27
CA ALA A 116 -30.68 1.24 -19.62
C ALA A 116 -29.73 1.03 -18.43
N ILE A 117 -30.14 1.42 -17.22
CA ILE A 117 -29.37 1.21 -15.99
C ILE A 117 -29.37 -0.28 -15.60
N GLU A 118 -30.52 -0.94 -15.63
CA GLU A 118 -30.66 -2.37 -15.30
C GLU A 118 -29.87 -3.26 -16.29
N GLU A 119 -29.87 -2.91 -17.59
CA GLU A 119 -29.05 -3.58 -18.60
C GLU A 119 -27.55 -3.35 -18.39
N ALA A 120 -27.15 -2.11 -18.06
CA ALA A 120 -25.73 -1.76 -17.93
C ALA A 120 -25.11 -2.22 -16.60
N TYR A 121 -25.90 -2.17 -15.51
CA TYR A 121 -25.47 -2.46 -14.15
C TYR A 121 -26.55 -3.24 -13.38
N PRO A 122 -26.70 -4.56 -13.62
CA PRO A 122 -27.67 -5.41 -12.91
C PRO A 122 -27.39 -5.54 -11.41
N ILE A 123 -26.23 -5.08 -10.96
CA ILE A 123 -25.82 -5.03 -9.55
C ILE A 123 -26.48 -3.89 -8.77
N LEU A 124 -27.11 -2.93 -9.45
CA LEU A 124 -27.79 -1.80 -8.84
C LEU A 124 -29.26 -2.14 -8.55
N THR A 125 -29.74 -1.70 -7.39
CA THR A 125 -31.13 -1.84 -6.94
C THR A 125 -31.72 -0.46 -6.71
N LEU A 126 -32.96 -0.25 -7.16
CA LEU A 126 -33.66 1.02 -6.96
C LEU A 126 -34.03 1.18 -5.48
N ALA A 127 -33.59 2.27 -4.86
CA ALA A 127 -33.85 2.59 -3.46
C ALA A 127 -34.99 3.62 -3.30
N ASP A 128 -35.01 4.64 -4.17
CA ASP A 128 -36.05 5.67 -4.20
C ASP A 128 -36.22 6.19 -5.63
N ALA A 129 -37.39 6.70 -5.95
CA ALA A 129 -37.75 7.17 -7.28
C ALA A 129 -38.74 8.36 -7.29
N LYS A 130 -38.87 9.09 -6.18
CA LYS A 130 -39.78 10.25 -6.08
C LYS A 130 -39.32 11.42 -6.98
N ASP A 131 -38.22 12.08 -6.62
CA ASP A 131 -37.72 13.27 -7.35
C ASP A 131 -36.51 12.95 -8.25
N ALA A 132 -35.76 11.91 -7.89
CA ALA A 132 -34.64 11.38 -8.66
C ALA A 132 -34.58 9.86 -8.48
N LEU A 133 -34.03 9.17 -9.47
CA LEU A 133 -33.82 7.73 -9.38
C LEU A 133 -32.57 7.47 -8.55
N LYS A 134 -32.75 7.03 -7.30
CA LYS A 134 -31.65 6.67 -6.41
C LYS A 134 -31.42 5.18 -6.48
N TYR A 135 -30.24 4.79 -6.93
CA TYR A 135 -29.79 3.40 -6.96
C TYR A 135 -28.78 3.13 -5.87
N LYS A 136 -28.85 1.94 -5.28
CA LYS A 136 -27.85 1.42 -4.34
C LYS A 136 -27.29 0.12 -4.88
N ILE A 137 -26.02 -0.17 -4.61
CA ILE A 137 -25.43 -1.47 -4.89
C ILE A 137 -26.16 -2.53 -4.07
N SER A 138 -26.49 -3.68 -4.68
CA SER A 138 -27.14 -4.79 -3.97
C SER A 138 -26.30 -5.28 -2.78
N GLU A 139 -26.93 -5.76 -1.70
CA GLU A 139 -26.20 -6.19 -0.50
C GLU A 139 -25.18 -7.31 -0.78
N LYS A 140 -25.53 -8.24 -1.69
CA LYS A 140 -24.62 -9.29 -2.15
C LYS A 140 -23.37 -8.71 -2.82
N GLU A 141 -23.55 -7.70 -3.69
CA GLU A 141 -22.43 -7.07 -4.38
C GLU A 141 -21.61 -6.17 -3.45
N LYS A 142 -22.25 -5.49 -2.50
CA LYS A 142 -21.53 -4.73 -1.46
C LYS A 142 -20.57 -5.64 -0.70
N GLN A 143 -21.02 -6.83 -0.28
CA GLN A 143 -20.17 -7.78 0.42
C GLN A 143 -19.00 -8.24 -0.46
N ARG A 144 -19.27 -8.56 -1.74
CA ARG A 144 -18.23 -8.91 -2.70
C ARG A 144 -17.18 -7.80 -2.86
N ILE A 145 -17.61 -6.54 -2.91
CA ILE A 145 -16.70 -5.38 -3.01
C ILE A 145 -15.83 -5.29 -1.76
N LYS A 146 -16.40 -5.46 -0.56
CA LYS A 146 -15.64 -5.46 0.70
C LYS A 146 -14.60 -6.58 0.73
N ASP A 147 -15.00 -7.80 0.41
CA ASP A 147 -14.09 -8.95 0.37
C ASP A 147 -12.95 -8.74 -0.64
N THR A 148 -13.30 -8.30 -1.85
CA THR A 148 -12.30 -8.02 -2.90
C THR A 148 -11.36 -6.89 -2.49
N ALA A 149 -11.86 -5.85 -1.83
CA ALA A 149 -11.03 -4.75 -1.34
C ALA A 149 -10.06 -5.24 -0.26
N THR A 150 -10.51 -6.08 0.67
CA THR A 150 -9.64 -6.67 1.70
C THR A 150 -8.53 -7.54 1.08
N ASP A 151 -8.86 -8.38 0.11
CA ASP A 151 -7.87 -9.22 -0.58
C ASP A 151 -6.85 -8.37 -1.36
N GLN A 152 -7.31 -7.31 -2.04
CA GLN A 152 -6.44 -6.37 -2.74
C GLN A 152 -5.53 -5.59 -1.78
N VAL A 153 -6.05 -5.13 -0.64
CA VAL A 153 -5.23 -4.48 0.41
C VAL A 153 -4.14 -5.44 0.89
N LEU A 154 -4.48 -6.71 1.12
CA LEU A 154 -3.52 -7.73 1.55
C LEU A 154 -2.36 -7.87 0.55
N GLU A 155 -2.65 -7.92 -0.76
CA GLU A 155 -1.61 -7.98 -1.79
C GLU A 155 -0.75 -6.70 -1.84
N VAL A 156 -1.35 -5.51 -1.71
CA VAL A 156 -0.58 -4.26 -1.66
C VAL A 156 0.32 -4.21 -0.43
N ILE A 157 -0.18 -4.60 0.75
CA ILE A 157 0.61 -4.67 1.99
C ILE A 157 1.78 -5.64 1.83
N ARG A 158 1.55 -6.82 1.25
CA ARG A 158 2.62 -7.80 0.95
C ARG A 158 3.71 -7.18 0.07
N ASN A 159 3.32 -6.57 -1.05
CA ASN A 159 4.26 -5.95 -1.98
C ASN A 159 5.08 -4.81 -1.33
N ARG A 160 4.50 -4.05 -0.40
CA ARG A 160 5.22 -2.99 0.33
C ARG A 160 6.23 -3.56 1.32
N ILE A 161 5.86 -4.62 2.03
CA ILE A 161 6.74 -5.29 3.01
C ILE A 161 7.93 -5.95 2.31
N ASP A 162 7.68 -6.62 1.18
CA ASP A 162 8.74 -7.24 0.38
C ASP A 162 9.80 -6.20 -0.06
N GLN A 163 9.36 -4.99 -0.40
CA GLN A 163 10.27 -3.88 -0.74
C GLN A 163 10.95 -3.23 0.46
N PHE A 164 10.34 -3.29 1.64
CA PHE A 164 10.96 -2.83 2.87
C PHE A 164 12.14 -3.73 3.29
N GLY A 165 12.16 -4.98 2.83
CA GLY A 165 13.26 -5.92 3.03
C GLY A 165 13.24 -6.59 4.41
N VAL A 166 12.05 -6.79 4.99
CA VAL A 166 11.88 -7.59 6.21
C VAL A 166 12.04 -9.06 5.88
N ALA A 167 12.74 -9.81 6.75
CA ALA A 167 12.85 -11.25 6.59
C ALA A 167 11.55 -11.93 7.06
N GLU A 168 10.90 -12.66 6.14
CA GLU A 168 9.84 -13.63 6.43
C GLU A 168 8.63 -13.05 7.19
N PRO A 169 7.94 -12.04 6.60
CA PRO A 169 6.74 -11.49 7.20
C PRO A 169 5.59 -12.50 7.20
N THR A 170 4.76 -12.48 8.25
CA THR A 170 3.48 -13.20 8.23
C THR A 170 2.34 -12.22 8.00
N ILE A 171 1.58 -12.45 6.93
CA ILE A 171 0.48 -11.58 6.52
C ILE A 171 -0.71 -12.47 6.23
N HIS A 172 -1.78 -12.32 7.01
CA HIS A 172 -2.99 -13.10 6.85
C HIS A 172 -4.21 -12.30 7.29
N ARG A 173 -5.37 -12.68 6.74
CA ARG A 173 -6.66 -12.16 7.15
C ARG A 173 -7.10 -12.89 8.42
N GLN A 174 -7.46 -12.15 9.47
CA GLN A 174 -7.93 -12.74 10.74
C GLN A 174 -9.46 -12.74 10.84
N ALA A 175 -10.11 -11.66 10.38
CA ALA A 175 -11.57 -11.51 10.39
C ALA A 175 -12.08 -11.03 9.02
N GLU A 176 -13.35 -10.62 8.93
CA GLU A 176 -13.96 -10.19 7.67
C GLU A 176 -13.23 -8.97 7.06
N ASN A 177 -12.81 -7.99 7.86
CA ASN A 177 -12.09 -6.81 7.35
C ASN A 177 -10.74 -6.59 8.03
N GLU A 178 -10.17 -7.61 8.69
CA GLU A 178 -8.94 -7.46 9.47
C GLU A 178 -7.76 -8.18 8.85
N ILE A 179 -6.64 -7.47 8.73
CA ILE A 179 -5.37 -7.98 8.23
C ILE A 179 -4.32 -7.89 9.34
N VAL A 180 -3.77 -9.04 9.69
CA VAL A 180 -2.67 -9.16 10.65
C VAL A 180 -1.36 -9.19 9.90
N VAL A 181 -0.43 -8.34 10.33
CA VAL A 181 0.92 -8.24 9.78
C VAL A 181 1.91 -8.40 10.92
N GLN A 182 2.81 -9.37 10.79
CA GLN A 182 3.94 -9.52 11.70
C GLN A 182 5.25 -9.36 10.94
N LEU A 183 6.10 -8.47 11.44
CA LEU A 183 7.40 -8.13 10.86
C LEU A 183 8.50 -8.42 11.89
N PRO A 184 9.01 -9.66 11.97
CA PRO A 184 10.13 -10.00 12.83
C PRO A 184 11.39 -9.24 12.43
N GLY A 185 12.13 -8.71 13.40
CA GLY A 185 13.41 -8.04 13.17
C GLY A 185 13.35 -6.74 12.36
N VAL A 186 12.18 -6.09 12.28
CA VAL A 186 12.06 -4.78 11.61
C VAL A 186 12.91 -3.73 12.35
N LYS A 187 13.73 -2.97 11.60
CA LYS A 187 14.66 -1.99 12.19
C LYS A 187 13.97 -0.71 12.65
N ASP A 188 13.02 -0.21 11.86
CA ASP A 188 12.26 0.99 12.14
C ASP A 188 10.75 0.68 12.11
N PRO A 189 10.16 0.37 13.27
CA PRO A 189 8.73 0.05 13.36
C PRO A 189 7.83 1.22 12.96
N LYS A 190 8.21 2.48 13.29
CA LYS A 190 7.36 3.65 13.02
C LYS A 190 7.23 3.89 11.53
N ARG A 191 8.37 3.89 10.82
CA ARG A 191 8.39 4.02 9.36
C ARG A 191 7.66 2.88 8.66
N ALA A 192 7.77 1.65 9.17
CA ALA A 192 7.04 0.51 8.62
C ALA A 192 5.51 0.69 8.71
N VAL A 193 4.99 1.17 9.85
CA VAL A 193 3.56 1.47 10.01
C VAL A 193 3.09 2.52 9.00
N GLU A 194 3.85 3.60 8.83
CA GLU A 194 3.51 4.69 7.92
C GLU A 194 3.47 4.22 6.45
N ILE A 195 4.46 3.44 6.01
CA ILE A 195 4.54 2.94 4.64
C ILE A 195 3.42 1.94 4.35
N ILE A 196 3.15 1.02 5.28
CA ILE A 196 2.16 -0.05 5.08
C ILE A 196 0.74 0.54 5.07
N GLY A 197 0.44 1.50 5.96
CA GLY A 197 -0.90 2.08 6.09
C GLY A 197 -1.26 3.15 5.06
N LYS A 198 -0.31 3.68 4.29
CA LYS A 198 -0.55 4.81 3.37
C LYS A 198 -1.46 4.44 2.19
N THR A 199 -2.45 5.24 1.83
CA THR A 199 -3.33 4.91 0.69
C THR A 199 -2.64 5.01 -0.65
N ALA A 200 -1.83 6.06 -0.87
CA ALA A 200 -1.02 6.25 -2.06
C ALA A 200 -1.77 6.44 -3.39
N GLN A 201 -2.91 7.10 -3.35
CA GLN A 201 -3.67 7.38 -4.56
C GLN A 201 -2.95 8.44 -5.40
N LEU A 202 -2.22 7.98 -6.42
CA LEU A 202 -1.55 8.85 -7.38
C LEU A 202 -2.52 9.26 -8.48
N ALA A 203 -2.62 10.56 -8.73
CA ALA A 203 -3.43 11.15 -9.78
C ALA A 203 -2.67 12.27 -10.51
N PHE A 204 -2.94 12.40 -11.81
CA PHE A 204 -2.46 13.50 -12.64
C PHE A 204 -3.65 14.35 -13.08
N LYS A 205 -3.59 15.65 -12.79
CA LYS A 205 -4.65 16.62 -13.13
C LYS A 205 -4.03 17.86 -13.77
N ILE A 206 -4.74 18.49 -14.68
CA ILE A 206 -4.31 19.76 -15.29
C ILE A 206 -4.60 20.89 -14.30
N VAL A 207 -3.65 21.80 -14.17
CA VAL A 207 -3.84 23.05 -13.41
C VAL A 207 -4.62 24.04 -14.25
N ASP A 208 -5.63 24.66 -13.66
CA ASP A 208 -6.38 25.75 -14.31
C ASP A 208 -5.78 27.11 -13.95
N ASP A 209 -4.74 27.49 -14.69
CA ASP A 209 -4.11 28.82 -14.58
C ASP A 209 -4.87 29.91 -15.35
N GLU A 210 -5.77 29.53 -16.24
CA GLU A 210 -6.52 30.46 -17.10
C GLU A 210 -7.71 31.07 -16.37
N SER A 211 -8.22 30.38 -15.34
CA SER A 211 -9.29 30.87 -14.48
C SER A 211 -8.88 32.15 -13.73
N PRO A 212 -9.70 33.22 -13.74
CA PRO A 212 -9.45 34.43 -12.94
C PRO A 212 -9.27 34.13 -11.44
N LEU A 213 -9.88 33.05 -10.95
CA LEU A 213 -9.75 32.61 -9.56
C LEU A 213 -8.32 32.23 -9.20
N ALA A 214 -7.54 31.71 -10.15
CA ALA A 214 -6.16 31.32 -9.89
C ALA A 214 -5.29 32.52 -9.50
N ALA A 215 -5.56 33.70 -10.08
CA ALA A 215 -4.86 34.93 -9.76
C ALA A 215 -5.25 35.53 -8.39
N GLU A 216 -6.45 35.21 -7.90
CA GLU A 216 -6.93 35.68 -6.59
C GLU A 216 -6.46 34.82 -5.41
N MET A 217 -5.89 33.65 -5.69
CA MET A 217 -5.40 32.76 -4.64
C MET A 217 -4.11 33.31 -4.00
N PRO A 218 -3.98 33.22 -2.67
CA PRO A 218 -2.75 33.61 -1.99
C PRO A 218 -1.57 32.73 -2.43
N PRO A 219 -0.34 33.27 -2.49
CA PRO A 219 0.84 32.52 -2.91
C PRO A 219 1.22 31.41 -1.91
N SER A 220 0.91 31.61 -0.63
CA SER A 220 1.12 30.66 0.46
C SER A 220 0.16 30.98 1.60
N ILE A 221 -0.31 29.95 2.29
CA ILE A 221 -1.13 30.03 3.50
C ILE A 221 -0.51 29.17 4.60
N MET A 222 -0.89 29.45 5.85
CA MET A 222 -0.60 28.53 6.95
C MET A 222 -1.53 27.31 6.88
N PRO A 223 -1.11 26.12 7.34
CA PRO A 223 -1.95 24.92 7.32
C PRO A 223 -3.31 25.10 8.02
N GLU A 224 -3.38 25.95 9.04
CA GLU A 224 -4.60 26.22 9.81
C GLU A 224 -5.65 27.04 9.05
N GLU A 225 -5.23 27.77 8.00
CA GLU A 225 -6.08 28.65 7.21
C GLU A 225 -6.76 27.92 6.04
N GLU A 226 -6.44 26.63 5.84
CA GLU A 226 -6.90 25.81 4.72
C GLU A 226 -8.43 25.79 4.60
N THR A 227 -9.12 25.47 5.70
CA THR A 227 -10.59 25.39 5.74
C THR A 227 -11.23 26.74 5.42
N GLN A 228 -10.65 27.83 5.93
CA GLN A 228 -11.16 29.18 5.71
C GLN A 228 -11.03 29.60 4.24
N LEU A 229 -9.93 29.22 3.60
CA LEU A 229 -9.73 29.46 2.17
C LEU A 229 -10.75 28.66 1.36
N LEU A 230 -10.93 27.38 1.64
CA LEU A 230 -11.90 26.54 0.95
C LEU A 230 -13.33 27.12 1.07
N ASP A 231 -13.73 27.56 2.25
CA ASP A 231 -15.04 28.18 2.48
C ASP A 231 -15.22 29.49 1.71
N LYS A 232 -14.16 30.32 1.63
CA LYS A 232 -14.17 31.58 0.87
C LYS A 232 -14.38 31.36 -0.62
N PHE A 233 -13.81 30.29 -1.19
CA PHE A 233 -13.86 30.03 -2.63
C PHE A 233 -14.94 29.01 -3.03
N LYS A 234 -15.56 28.30 -2.09
CA LYS A 234 -16.53 27.20 -2.33
C LYS A 234 -17.61 27.50 -3.38
N ASN A 235 -18.18 28.70 -3.36
CA ASN A 235 -19.28 29.09 -4.26
C ASN A 235 -18.79 29.70 -5.59
N ARG A 236 -17.47 29.89 -5.74
CA ARG A 236 -16.86 30.51 -6.91
C ARG A 236 -16.15 29.50 -7.80
N ILE A 237 -15.76 28.34 -7.25
CA ILE A 237 -15.10 27.26 -8.00
C ILE A 237 -16.06 26.74 -9.09
N PRO A 238 -15.66 26.73 -10.37
CA PRO A 238 -16.44 26.13 -11.45
C PRO A 238 -16.74 24.64 -11.17
N GLU A 239 -17.87 24.11 -11.65
CA GLU A 239 -18.27 22.71 -11.37
C GLU A 239 -17.23 21.65 -11.80
N GLY A 240 -16.34 22.00 -12.73
CA GLY A 240 -15.26 21.15 -13.25
C GLY A 240 -13.91 21.32 -12.56
N ASP A 241 -13.79 22.15 -11.53
CA ASP A 241 -12.52 22.48 -10.88
C ASP A 241 -12.54 22.13 -9.38
N GLU A 242 -11.36 22.02 -8.79
CA GLU A 242 -11.15 21.85 -7.36
C GLU A 242 -9.85 22.52 -6.90
N ILE A 243 -9.76 22.86 -5.61
CA ILE A 243 -8.55 23.43 -5.02
C ILE A 243 -7.88 22.35 -4.18
N LEU A 244 -6.64 22.01 -4.52
CA LEU A 244 -5.76 21.18 -3.70
C LEU A 244 -4.53 22.00 -3.26
N PHE A 245 -3.79 21.47 -2.29
CA PHE A 245 -2.69 22.19 -1.67
C PHE A 245 -1.35 21.49 -1.90
N GLN A 246 -0.34 22.28 -2.25
CA GLN A 246 1.05 21.85 -2.25
C GLN A 246 1.71 22.20 -0.93
N ARG A 247 2.27 21.20 -0.24
CA ARG A 247 3.04 21.41 0.98
C ARG A 247 4.42 21.94 0.63
N VAL A 248 4.82 23.06 1.22
CA VAL A 248 6.13 23.68 1.05
C VAL A 248 6.78 23.82 2.43
N VAL A 249 7.96 23.23 2.59
CA VAL A 249 8.72 23.29 3.85
C VAL A 249 9.91 24.20 3.62
N ASN A 250 10.02 25.27 4.42
CA ASN A 250 11.23 26.08 4.43
C ASN A 250 12.32 25.30 5.17
N LYS A 251 13.41 24.94 4.46
CA LYS A 251 14.51 24.14 5.01
C LYS A 251 15.30 24.85 6.13
N GLU A 252 15.27 26.18 6.17
CA GLU A 252 16.01 26.97 7.17
C GLU A 252 15.21 27.17 8.46
N THR A 253 13.91 27.51 8.33
CA THR A 253 13.06 27.82 9.48
C THR A 253 12.22 26.63 9.96
N GLY A 254 12.13 25.56 9.16
CA GLY A 254 11.24 24.43 9.40
C GLY A 254 9.75 24.76 9.25
N VAL A 255 9.41 26.01 8.90
CA VAL A 255 8.02 26.44 8.76
C VAL A 255 7.38 25.76 7.56
N VAL A 256 6.23 25.14 7.80
CA VAL A 256 5.41 24.50 6.76
C VAL A 256 4.34 25.47 6.30
N THR A 257 4.31 25.74 5.00
CA THR A 257 3.23 26.50 4.35
C THR A 257 2.54 25.63 3.31
N LYS A 258 1.31 26.01 2.94
CA LYS A 258 0.56 25.37 1.87
C LYS A 258 0.34 26.36 0.74
N LYS A 259 0.57 25.93 -0.49
CA LYS A 259 0.27 26.71 -1.69
C LYS A 259 -1.01 26.15 -2.33
N PRO A 260 -2.11 26.92 -2.41
CA PRO A 260 -3.30 26.47 -3.12
C PRO A 260 -3.04 26.39 -4.63
N VAL A 261 -3.57 25.34 -5.25
CA VAL A 261 -3.49 25.08 -6.69
C VAL A 261 -4.88 24.72 -7.19
N LEU A 262 -5.39 25.46 -8.17
CA LEU A 262 -6.67 25.18 -8.82
C LEU A 262 -6.45 24.14 -9.91
N LEU A 263 -7.18 23.04 -9.85
CA LEU A 263 -7.03 21.87 -10.70
C LEU A 263 -8.35 21.56 -11.37
N LYS A 264 -8.29 21.01 -12.59
CA LYS A 264 -9.43 20.33 -13.19
C LYS A 264 -9.75 19.08 -12.39
N LYS A 265 -11.03 18.87 -12.07
CA LYS A 265 -11.53 17.75 -11.27
C LYS A 265 -11.35 16.40 -11.98
N GLU A 266 -11.34 16.42 -13.32
CA GLU A 266 -11.08 15.25 -14.14
C GLU A 266 -9.68 14.69 -13.87
N THR A 267 -9.63 13.39 -13.52
CA THR A 267 -8.36 12.68 -13.36
C THR A 267 -7.98 12.08 -14.70
N LEU A 268 -6.88 12.55 -15.27
CA LEU A 268 -6.45 12.13 -16.61
C LEU A 268 -5.66 10.84 -16.60
N LEU A 269 -4.89 10.61 -15.53
CA LEU A 269 -4.04 9.44 -15.36
C LEU A 269 -3.90 9.10 -13.88
N THR A 270 -3.79 7.81 -13.58
CA THR A 270 -3.69 7.27 -12.21
C THR A 270 -2.48 6.35 -12.06
N GLY A 271 -2.09 6.09 -10.81
CA GLY A 271 -0.91 5.28 -10.49
C GLY A 271 -1.03 3.77 -10.74
N ASP A 272 -2.22 3.25 -11.01
CA ASP A 272 -2.46 1.84 -11.39
C ASP A 272 -1.78 1.46 -12.71
N LEU A 273 -1.52 2.44 -13.58
CA LEU A 273 -0.83 2.23 -14.85
C LEU A 273 0.71 2.32 -14.72
N LEU A 274 1.26 2.37 -13.51
CA LEU A 274 2.71 2.33 -13.27
C LEU A 274 3.26 0.90 -13.32
N THR A 275 4.45 0.77 -13.90
CA THR A 275 5.23 -0.48 -13.91
C THR A 275 6.48 -0.38 -13.06
N GLU A 276 7.01 0.84 -12.90
CA GLU A 276 8.23 1.08 -12.15
C GLU A 276 8.16 2.42 -11.42
N ALA A 277 8.74 2.46 -10.21
CA ALA A 277 9.04 3.67 -9.48
C ALA A 277 10.39 3.48 -8.76
N ARG A 278 11.37 4.34 -9.01
CA ARG A 278 12.73 4.27 -8.44
C ARG A 278 13.21 5.66 -8.02
N VAL A 279 14.00 5.70 -6.96
CA VAL A 279 14.69 6.93 -6.56
C VAL A 279 15.90 7.11 -7.47
N SER A 280 16.12 8.34 -7.92
CA SER A 280 17.30 8.76 -8.67
C SER A 280 17.75 10.12 -8.14
N ILE A 281 18.98 10.50 -8.41
CA ILE A 281 19.57 11.75 -7.95
C ILE A 281 19.88 12.57 -9.20
N ASP A 282 19.41 13.81 -9.26
CA ASP A 282 19.81 14.71 -10.35
C ASP A 282 21.29 15.07 -10.18
N GLU A 283 22.09 14.79 -11.20
CA GLU A 283 23.54 15.05 -11.22
C GLU A 283 23.86 16.55 -11.03
N ARG A 284 22.95 17.45 -11.41
CA ARG A 284 23.18 18.90 -11.38
C ARG A 284 23.07 19.50 -9.99
N PHE A 285 22.05 19.08 -9.24
CA PHE A 285 21.71 19.69 -7.95
C PHE A 285 21.84 18.72 -6.77
N SER A 286 22.19 17.45 -7.03
CA SER A 286 22.23 16.38 -6.02
C SER A 286 20.92 16.23 -5.25
N GLU A 287 19.79 16.60 -5.88
CA GLU A 287 18.46 16.47 -5.29
C GLU A 287 17.84 15.12 -5.66
N PRO A 288 17.29 14.38 -4.69
CA PRO A 288 16.61 13.12 -4.98
C PRO A 288 15.24 13.38 -5.62
N TYR A 289 14.93 12.60 -6.65
CA TYR A 289 13.61 12.58 -7.29
C TYR A 289 13.13 11.14 -7.47
N VAL A 290 11.83 10.97 -7.68
CA VAL A 290 11.24 9.65 -7.97
C VAL A 290 10.96 9.55 -9.46
N SER A 291 11.74 8.73 -10.16
CA SER A 291 11.50 8.35 -11.55
C SER A 291 10.39 7.30 -11.59
N ILE A 292 9.40 7.53 -12.44
CA ILE A 292 8.26 6.62 -12.63
C ILE A 292 8.15 6.23 -14.11
N LYS A 293 7.67 5.01 -14.36
CA LYS A 293 7.45 4.50 -15.71
C LYS A 293 6.06 3.90 -15.83
N PHE A 294 5.32 4.35 -16.85
CA PHE A 294 4.01 3.81 -17.16
C PHE A 294 4.10 2.52 -17.98
N SER A 295 3.05 1.70 -17.87
CA SER A 295 2.77 0.59 -18.78
C SER A 295 2.54 1.10 -20.20
N SER A 296 2.56 0.23 -21.21
CA SER A 296 2.30 0.63 -22.61
C SER A 296 0.97 1.38 -22.79
N ALA A 297 -0.07 0.99 -22.06
CA ALA A 297 -1.36 1.67 -22.07
C ALA A 297 -1.27 3.06 -21.41
N GLY A 298 -0.67 3.15 -20.22
CA GLY A 298 -0.48 4.41 -19.52
C GLY A 298 0.44 5.38 -20.26
N ALA A 299 1.50 4.87 -20.91
CA ALA A 299 2.41 5.65 -21.73
C ALA A 299 1.69 6.31 -22.91
N LYS A 300 0.73 5.61 -23.52
CA LYS A 300 -0.08 6.16 -24.61
C LYS A 300 -1.01 7.27 -24.13
N ILE A 301 -1.70 7.05 -23.02
CA ILE A 301 -2.57 8.05 -22.39
C ILE A 301 -1.75 9.29 -22.00
N PHE A 302 -0.58 9.09 -21.38
CA PHE A 302 0.32 10.18 -20.97
C PHE A 302 0.86 10.97 -22.17
N GLU A 303 1.22 10.28 -23.26
CA GLU A 303 1.63 10.91 -24.51
C GLU A 303 0.52 11.80 -25.09
N ASP A 304 -0.73 11.32 -25.08
CA ASP A 304 -1.87 12.07 -25.61
C ASP A 304 -2.24 13.27 -24.72
N ILE A 305 -2.17 13.11 -23.38
CA ILE A 305 -2.36 14.21 -22.42
C ILE A 305 -1.30 15.30 -22.63
N THR A 306 -0.02 14.94 -22.71
CA THR A 306 1.06 15.92 -22.87
C THR A 306 1.02 16.62 -24.22
N ALA A 307 0.63 15.90 -25.29
CA ALA A 307 0.44 16.48 -26.62
C ALA A 307 -0.66 17.57 -26.67
N GLN A 308 -1.75 17.37 -25.94
CA GLN A 308 -2.89 18.30 -25.93
C GLN A 308 -2.72 19.49 -24.98
N ASN A 309 -1.78 19.38 -24.02
CA ASN A 309 -1.62 20.33 -22.91
C ASN A 309 -0.22 20.96 -22.86
N VAL A 310 0.44 21.13 -24.00
CA VAL A 310 1.75 21.80 -24.08
C VAL A 310 1.66 23.21 -23.50
N LYS A 311 2.66 23.61 -22.72
CA LYS A 311 2.75 24.85 -21.91
C LYS A 311 1.78 24.96 -20.74
N LYS A 312 0.93 23.95 -20.47
CA LYS A 312 0.11 23.90 -19.25
C LYS A 312 0.85 23.17 -18.13
N ARG A 313 0.46 23.43 -16.88
CA ARG A 313 0.99 22.70 -15.72
C ARG A 313 0.22 21.40 -15.51
N LEU A 314 0.96 20.33 -15.26
CA LEU A 314 0.41 19.02 -14.92
C LEU A 314 0.72 18.74 -13.45
N ALA A 315 -0.31 18.76 -12.61
CA ALA A 315 -0.19 18.47 -11.19
C ALA A 315 -0.09 16.97 -10.95
N ILE A 316 0.87 16.58 -10.12
CA ILE A 316 1.07 15.24 -9.59
C ILE A 316 0.58 15.24 -8.15
N ILE A 317 -0.47 14.47 -7.90
CA ILE A 317 -1.22 14.46 -6.64
C ILE A 317 -1.09 13.09 -6.00
N LEU A 318 -0.83 13.07 -4.70
CA LEU A 318 -0.86 11.85 -3.90
C LEU A 318 -1.73 12.10 -2.67
N ASP A 319 -2.77 11.27 -2.49
CA ASP A 319 -3.70 11.37 -1.35
C ASP A 319 -4.26 12.80 -1.17
N ASN A 320 -4.74 13.40 -2.28
CA ASN A 320 -5.26 14.77 -2.37
C ASN A 320 -4.26 15.91 -2.03
N ASN A 321 -2.97 15.59 -1.90
CA ASN A 321 -1.92 16.61 -1.74
C ASN A 321 -1.14 16.76 -3.04
N VAL A 322 -0.91 17.99 -3.48
CA VAL A 322 -0.10 18.28 -4.66
C VAL A 322 1.37 18.16 -4.26
N TYR A 323 2.12 17.28 -4.92
CA TYR A 323 3.56 17.15 -4.69
C TYR A 323 4.33 18.10 -5.60
N SER A 324 3.96 18.12 -6.88
CA SER A 324 4.57 18.98 -7.88
C SER A 324 3.58 19.32 -8.98
N ALA A 325 3.73 20.49 -9.60
CA ALA A 325 2.96 20.89 -10.77
C ALA A 325 3.90 21.45 -11.87
N PRO A 326 4.76 20.61 -12.48
CA PRO A 326 5.65 21.03 -13.55
C PRO A 326 4.89 21.48 -14.80
N VAL A 327 5.53 22.35 -15.59
CA VAL A 327 5.03 22.77 -16.91
C VAL A 327 5.38 21.72 -17.94
N ILE A 328 4.40 21.31 -18.76
CA ILE A 328 4.62 20.44 -19.92
C ILE A 328 5.33 21.28 -20.99
N GLN A 329 6.60 20.99 -21.26
CA GLN A 329 7.39 21.74 -22.26
C GLN A 329 7.10 21.28 -23.68
N GLU A 330 7.01 19.96 -23.86
CA GLU A 330 6.77 19.30 -25.13
C GLU A 330 5.99 18.00 -24.92
N ARG A 331 5.61 17.37 -26.03
CA ARG A 331 4.97 16.05 -26.02
C ARG A 331 5.97 15.00 -25.51
N ILE A 332 5.58 14.24 -24.48
CA ILE A 332 6.44 13.21 -23.91
C ILE A 332 6.01 11.84 -24.44
N SER A 333 6.83 11.26 -25.31
CA SER A 333 6.68 9.87 -25.77
C SER A 333 7.50 8.92 -24.90
N GLY A 334 7.03 7.67 -24.72
CA GLY A 334 7.77 6.62 -24.00
C GLY A 334 7.28 6.33 -22.58
N GLY A 335 6.48 7.22 -21.98
CA GLY A 335 5.82 6.97 -20.71
C GLY A 335 6.73 7.06 -19.47
N ASP A 336 7.88 7.72 -19.59
CA ASP A 336 8.73 8.05 -18.45
C ASP A 336 8.35 9.42 -17.90
N ALA A 337 8.28 9.55 -16.57
CA ALA A 337 8.05 10.80 -15.88
C ALA A 337 8.87 10.86 -14.58
N GLN A 338 9.04 12.07 -14.05
CA GLN A 338 9.74 12.29 -12.79
C GLN A 338 8.87 13.11 -11.85
N ILE A 339 8.81 12.67 -10.59
CA ILE A 339 8.21 13.41 -9.49
C ILE A 339 9.37 14.10 -8.78
N THR A 340 9.47 15.40 -8.98
CA THR A 340 10.43 16.26 -8.29
C THR A 340 9.78 16.89 -7.09
N GLY A 341 10.57 17.17 -6.06
CA GLY A 341 10.12 17.85 -4.85
C GLY A 341 11.33 18.04 -3.96
N SER A 342 11.20 18.89 -2.94
CA SER A 342 12.23 19.08 -1.93
C SER A 342 12.32 17.88 -0.98
N PHE A 343 12.46 16.67 -1.52
CA PHE A 343 12.42 15.42 -0.77
C PHE A 343 13.70 15.20 0.01
N ALA A 344 13.56 14.63 1.20
CA ALA A 344 14.67 13.90 1.80
C ALA A 344 14.88 12.56 1.06
N MET A 345 16.10 12.02 1.10
CA MET A 345 16.41 10.72 0.47
C MET A 345 15.49 9.60 0.99
N GLU A 346 15.21 9.59 2.29
CA GLU A 346 14.30 8.60 2.89
C GLU A 346 12.85 8.77 2.41
N GLU A 347 12.37 10.01 2.32
CA GLU A 347 11.03 10.34 1.84
C GLU A 347 10.83 9.92 0.37
N ALA A 348 11.83 10.16 -0.48
CA ALA A 348 11.81 9.70 -1.87
C ALA A 348 11.78 8.17 -1.96
N LYS A 349 12.53 7.47 -1.09
CA LYS A 349 12.51 6.00 -1.04
C LYS A 349 11.14 5.47 -0.60
N ASP A 350 10.55 6.07 0.41
CA ASP A 350 9.24 5.66 0.93
C ASP A 350 8.14 5.91 -0.11
N LEU A 351 8.19 7.05 -0.79
CA LEU A 351 7.31 7.35 -1.91
C LEU A 351 7.47 6.31 -3.03
N ALA A 352 8.70 5.97 -3.42
CA ALA A 352 8.95 4.98 -4.47
C ALA A 352 8.41 3.59 -4.11
N ILE A 353 8.55 3.15 -2.85
CA ILE A 353 7.99 1.87 -2.36
C ILE A 353 6.48 1.87 -2.52
N VAL A 354 5.86 2.93 -2.03
CA VAL A 354 4.42 3.09 -1.97
C VAL A 354 3.80 3.18 -3.38
N LEU A 355 4.44 3.90 -4.31
CA LEU A 355 4.01 3.98 -5.70
C LEU A 355 4.19 2.65 -6.46
N ARG A 356 5.29 1.92 -6.22
CA ARG A 356 5.56 0.64 -6.90
C ARG A 356 4.60 -0.47 -6.46
N ALA A 357 4.22 -0.46 -5.19
CA ALA A 357 3.26 -1.44 -4.66
C ALA A 357 1.81 -1.14 -5.05
N GLY A 358 1.52 0.11 -5.43
CA GLY A 358 0.18 0.55 -5.83
C GLY A 358 -0.63 1.18 -4.69
N ALA A 359 -1.75 1.78 -5.08
CA ALA A 359 -2.68 2.42 -4.18
C ALA A 359 -3.56 1.38 -3.46
N LEU A 360 -3.89 1.65 -2.19
CA LEU A 360 -4.90 0.88 -1.48
C LEU A 360 -6.29 1.16 -2.08
N PRO A 361 -7.08 0.12 -2.38
CA PRO A 361 -8.44 0.29 -2.92
C PRO A 361 -9.40 0.91 -1.89
N ALA A 362 -9.07 0.78 -0.60
CA ALA A 362 -9.77 1.42 0.50
C ALA A 362 -8.77 1.78 1.61
N PRO A 363 -9.03 2.84 2.39
CA PRO A 363 -8.19 3.20 3.53
C PRO A 363 -8.21 2.10 4.59
N VAL A 364 -7.14 2.03 5.37
CA VAL A 364 -6.99 1.09 6.49
C VAL A 364 -6.81 1.86 7.79
N LYS A 365 -7.42 1.35 8.87
CA LYS A 365 -7.24 1.85 10.24
C LYS A 365 -6.37 0.89 11.01
N THR A 366 -5.46 1.42 11.82
CA THR A 366 -4.65 0.58 12.72
C THR A 366 -5.46 0.30 13.99
N LEU A 367 -5.90 -0.94 14.19
CA LEU A 367 -6.57 -1.37 15.43
C LEU A 367 -5.57 -1.67 16.53
N GLN A 368 -4.46 -2.30 16.16
CA GLN A 368 -3.41 -2.70 17.09
C GLN A 368 -2.04 -2.45 16.50
N ASN A 369 -1.14 -1.91 17.32
CA ASN A 369 0.27 -1.70 17.00
C ASN A 369 1.12 -2.05 18.23
N VAL A 370 1.64 -3.28 18.24
CA VAL A 370 2.53 -3.75 19.31
C VAL A 370 3.93 -3.90 18.75
N THR A 371 4.87 -3.16 19.33
CA THR A 371 6.29 -3.28 19.00
C THR A 371 6.99 -4.04 20.12
N VAL A 372 7.68 -5.13 19.79
CA VAL A 372 8.48 -5.93 20.71
C VAL A 372 9.96 -5.61 20.50
N GLY A 373 10.66 -5.19 21.55
CA GLY A 373 12.09 -4.89 21.47
C GLY A 373 12.95 -6.16 21.32
N PRO A 374 14.01 -6.14 20.49
CA PRO A 374 14.91 -7.29 20.31
C PRO A 374 15.61 -7.76 21.59
N SER A 375 15.77 -6.87 22.58
CA SER A 375 16.41 -7.20 23.85
C SER A 375 15.62 -8.23 24.67
N LEU A 376 14.28 -8.12 24.69
CA LEU A 376 13.41 -9.04 25.43
C LEU A 376 13.47 -10.47 24.88
N GLY A 377 13.57 -10.58 23.55
CA GLY A 377 13.71 -11.86 22.88
C GLY A 377 15.07 -12.50 23.15
N ARG A 378 16.16 -11.70 23.15
CA ARG A 378 17.52 -12.19 23.45
C ARG A 378 17.62 -12.77 24.85
N ASP A 379 17.07 -12.11 25.85
CA ASP A 379 17.10 -12.60 27.24
C ASP A 379 16.37 -13.95 27.37
N SER A 380 15.24 -14.09 26.67
CA SER A 380 14.47 -15.34 26.61
C SER A 380 15.26 -16.47 25.95
N ILE A 381 16.01 -16.17 24.88
CA ILE A 381 16.89 -17.14 24.20
C ILE A 381 18.02 -17.59 25.12
N GLU A 382 18.69 -16.65 25.80
CA GLU A 382 19.81 -16.96 26.69
C GLU A 382 19.36 -17.80 27.90
N ALA A 383 18.22 -17.46 28.50
CA ALA A 383 17.61 -18.23 29.58
C ALA A 383 17.18 -19.63 29.13
N GLY A 384 16.53 -19.74 27.97
CA GLY A 384 16.12 -21.02 27.38
C GLY A 384 17.30 -21.93 27.07
N LYS A 385 18.40 -21.37 26.55
CA LYS A 385 19.66 -22.11 26.33
C LYS A 385 20.23 -22.64 27.63
N MET A 386 20.30 -21.81 28.67
CA MET A 386 20.82 -22.23 29.98
C MET A 386 19.95 -23.33 30.61
N ALA A 387 18.62 -23.16 30.56
CA ALA A 387 17.66 -24.15 31.07
C ALA A 387 17.77 -25.49 30.33
N GLY A 388 17.91 -25.47 29.00
CA GLY A 388 18.07 -26.68 28.19
C GLY A 388 19.37 -27.44 28.50
N ILE A 389 20.48 -26.72 28.68
CA ILE A 389 21.77 -27.32 29.06
C ILE A 389 21.67 -27.93 30.47
N ALA A 390 21.15 -27.17 31.44
CA ALA A 390 20.99 -27.63 32.82
C ALA A 390 20.07 -28.85 32.92
N GLY A 391 18.93 -28.83 32.21
CA GLY A 391 17.99 -29.96 32.16
C GLY A 391 18.60 -31.21 31.55
N THR A 392 19.35 -31.07 30.44
CA THR A 392 20.05 -32.19 29.80
C THR A 392 21.08 -32.80 30.75
N ILE A 393 21.88 -31.97 31.42
CA ILE A 393 22.87 -32.44 32.40
C ILE A 393 22.19 -33.18 33.57
N LEU A 394 21.09 -32.64 34.11
CA LEU A 394 20.33 -33.27 35.18
C LEU A 394 19.78 -34.64 34.78
N VAL A 395 19.23 -34.76 33.55
CA VAL A 395 18.73 -36.04 33.03
C VAL A 395 19.87 -37.06 32.89
N VAL A 396 21.03 -36.65 32.36
CA VAL A 396 22.20 -37.53 32.26
C VAL A 396 22.66 -38.00 33.63
N ILE A 397 22.75 -37.10 34.61
CA ILE A 397 23.11 -37.45 36.00
C ILE A 397 22.10 -38.44 36.59
N PHE A 398 20.80 -38.20 36.38
CA PHE A 398 19.73 -39.08 36.85
C PHE A 398 19.83 -40.47 36.20
N MET A 399 20.07 -40.54 34.88
CA MET A 399 20.25 -41.79 34.15
C MET A 399 21.42 -42.61 34.68
N ILE A 400 22.56 -41.95 34.95
CA ILE A 400 23.74 -42.60 35.54
C ILE A 400 23.42 -43.14 36.95
N PHE A 401 22.73 -42.35 37.77
CA PHE A 401 22.42 -42.75 39.15
C PHE A 401 21.41 -43.91 39.20
N TYR A 402 20.35 -43.84 38.40
CA TYR A 402 19.25 -44.81 38.42
C TYR A 402 19.59 -46.10 37.67
N TYR A 403 20.20 -46.00 36.48
CA TYR A 403 20.48 -47.15 35.61
C TYR A 403 21.94 -47.65 35.67
N ARG A 404 22.83 -46.99 36.43
CA ARG A 404 24.24 -47.38 36.62
C ARG A 404 24.96 -47.59 35.27
N LEU A 405 25.72 -48.68 35.11
CA LEU A 405 26.54 -48.96 33.93
C LEU A 405 25.71 -49.07 32.63
N SER A 406 24.48 -49.55 32.71
CA SER A 406 23.58 -49.68 31.56
C SER A 406 23.00 -48.34 31.10
N GLY A 407 23.07 -47.29 31.93
CA GLY A 407 22.65 -45.93 31.56
C GLY A 407 23.74 -45.10 30.87
N VAL A 408 24.98 -45.59 30.87
CA VAL A 408 26.15 -44.95 30.21
C VAL A 408 26.35 -45.47 28.78
N ILE A 409 25.86 -46.69 28.51
CA ILE A 409 25.89 -47.37 27.20
C ILE A 409 24.64 -47.00 26.43
#